data_AF-S7PY06-F1
#
_entry.id   AF-S7PY06-F1
#
_cell.length_a   1.000
_cell.length_b   1.000
_cell.length_c   1.000
_cell.angle_alpha   90.00
_cell.angle_beta   90.00
_cell.angle_gamma   90.00
#
_symmetry.space_group_name_H-M   'P 1'
#
loop_
_entity.id
_entity.type
_entity.pdbx_description
1 polymer ?
#
loop_
_entity_poly.entity_id
_entity_poly.type
_entity_poly.pdbx_seq_one_letter_code
_entity_poly.pdbx_strand_id
1 'polypeptide(L)'
;RSKAVWGDDANAFKPQRWIKDAPPAKAGVAVAPSMNQSSMTFLSGPRACIGWRFAMIEMQFIVVSLVNHFEFQVEKSVPEGGNAATFPLVDGEDDKGPQLPLRISLVQC
;
A
#
# COMPACT_ATOMS: atom_id res chain seq x y z
N ARG A 1 8.52 -7.89 7.33
CA ARG A 1 8.56 -8.32 5.91
C ARG A 1 9.82 -9.15 5.66
N SER A 2 9.78 -10.18 4.80
CA SER A 2 10.92 -11.11 4.61
C SER A 2 12.01 -10.51 3.69
N LYS A 3 13.24 -10.38 4.21
CA LYS A 3 14.42 -9.95 3.41
C LYS A 3 14.87 -10.99 2.39
N ALA A 4 14.62 -12.28 2.64
CA ALA A 4 14.94 -13.35 1.70
C ALA A 4 14.15 -13.24 0.39
N VAL A 5 12.92 -12.73 0.47
CA VAL A 5 12.05 -12.54 -0.71
C VAL A 5 12.28 -11.15 -1.33
N TRP A 6 12.28 -10.10 -0.53
CA TRP A 6 12.21 -8.71 -1.01
C TRP A 6 13.55 -7.98 -1.09
N GLY A 7 14.62 -8.57 -0.55
CA GLY A 7 15.93 -7.92 -0.43
C GLY A 7 16.10 -7.12 0.86
N ASP A 8 17.23 -6.41 0.97
CA ASP A 8 17.60 -5.68 2.18
C ASP A 8 16.68 -4.49 2.45
N ASP A 9 16.07 -3.99 1.39
CA ASP A 9 15.09 -2.91 1.33
C ASP A 9 13.63 -3.42 1.43
N ALA A 10 13.41 -4.58 2.07
CA ALA A 10 12.09 -5.19 2.24
C ALA A 10 11.06 -4.31 2.98
N ASN A 11 11.52 -3.37 3.81
CA ASN A 11 10.65 -2.46 4.55
C ASN A 11 10.46 -1.10 3.83
N ALA A 12 11.19 -0.83 2.75
CA ALA A 12 11.09 0.43 2.03
C ALA A 12 9.88 0.41 1.07
N PHE A 13 9.15 1.52 1.02
CA PHE A 13 8.13 1.74 0.00
C PHE A 13 8.79 2.03 -1.36
N LYS A 14 8.71 1.08 -2.31
CA LYS A 14 9.37 1.17 -3.63
C LYS A 14 8.41 0.79 -4.78
N PRO A 15 7.59 1.73 -5.28
CA PRO A 15 6.61 1.50 -6.36
C PRO A 15 7.18 0.82 -7.61
N GLN A 16 8.45 1.08 -7.92
CA GLN A 16 9.15 0.55 -9.07
C GLN A 16 9.24 -0.99 -9.08
N ARG A 17 9.00 -1.66 -7.94
CA ARG A 17 8.97 -3.13 -7.86
C ARG A 17 7.84 -3.76 -8.68
N TRP A 18 6.79 -3.01 -9.01
CA TRP A 18 5.55 -3.54 -9.60
C TRP A 18 5.25 -2.99 -11.01
N ILE A 19 6.16 -2.22 -11.60
CA ILE A 19 6.02 -1.64 -12.94
C ILE A 19 6.64 -2.60 -13.97
N LYS A 20 6.20 -2.53 -15.23
CA LYS A 20 6.79 -3.31 -16.34
C LYS A 20 8.32 -3.08 -16.38
N ASP A 21 9.07 -4.16 -16.52
CA ASP A 21 10.55 -4.21 -16.47
C ASP A 21 11.19 -4.05 -15.07
N ALA A 22 10.40 -4.19 -13.99
CA ALA A 22 10.94 -4.29 -12.65
C ALA A 22 11.88 -5.51 -12.50
N PRO A 23 13.02 -5.37 -11.80
CA PRO A 23 13.90 -6.50 -11.53
C PRO A 23 13.13 -7.57 -10.73
N PRO A 24 13.27 -8.86 -11.08
CA PRO A 24 12.60 -9.92 -10.35
C PRO A 24 13.02 -9.87 -8.87
N ALA A 25 12.08 -10.18 -7.96
CA ALA A 25 12.42 -10.36 -6.56
C ALA A 25 13.47 -11.49 -6.41
N LYS A 26 14.38 -11.36 -5.41
CA LYS A 26 15.60 -12.18 -5.28
C LYS A 26 15.33 -13.70 -5.33
N ALA A 27 14.13 -14.15 -4.96
CA ALA A 27 13.74 -15.55 -4.88
C ALA A 27 13.03 -16.12 -6.13
N GLY A 28 13.21 -15.53 -7.32
CA GLY A 28 12.57 -16.04 -8.56
C GLY A 28 11.04 -15.89 -8.57
N VAL A 29 10.53 -14.97 -7.76
CA VAL A 29 9.10 -14.70 -7.66
C VAL A 29 8.67 -13.89 -8.87
N ALA A 30 7.71 -14.44 -9.62
CA ALA A 30 7.01 -13.69 -10.63
C ALA A 30 6.24 -12.52 -9.98
N VAL A 31 6.73 -11.30 -10.19
CA VAL A 31 5.98 -10.09 -9.89
C VAL A 31 5.06 -9.84 -11.08
N ALA A 32 3.94 -10.57 -11.13
CA ALA A 32 2.93 -10.30 -12.15
C ALA A 32 2.22 -8.96 -11.79
N PRO A 33 1.94 -8.09 -12.78
CA PRO A 33 1.27 -6.80 -12.55
C PRO A 33 -0.08 -6.91 -11.83
N SER A 34 -0.74 -8.07 -11.92
CA SER A 34 -2.06 -8.32 -11.31
C SER A 34 -2.03 -9.18 -10.06
N MET A 35 -0.93 -9.90 -9.77
CA MET A 35 -0.84 -10.76 -8.58
C MET A 35 0.61 -11.00 -8.17
N ASN A 36 1.01 -10.40 -7.06
CA ASN A 36 2.26 -10.70 -6.41
C ASN A 36 2.09 -11.97 -5.55
N GLN A 37 2.50 -13.13 -6.06
CA GLN A 37 2.47 -14.37 -5.25
C GLN A 37 3.34 -14.30 -3.98
N SER A 38 4.17 -13.27 -3.84
CA SER A 38 4.94 -12.97 -2.63
C SER A 38 4.27 -12.03 -1.64
N SER A 39 3.15 -11.40 -1.98
CA SER A 39 2.37 -10.67 -0.97
C SER A 39 1.31 -11.59 -0.40
N MET A 40 1.23 -11.63 0.92
CA MET A 40 0.23 -12.41 1.66
C MET A 40 -1.04 -11.60 1.97
N THR A 41 -1.21 -10.41 1.37
CA THR A 41 -2.37 -9.50 1.62
C THR A 41 -3.72 -10.19 1.40
N PHE A 42 -3.82 -11.05 0.38
CA PHE A 42 -5.05 -11.77 0.05
C PHE A 42 -4.96 -13.28 0.37
N LEU A 43 -3.98 -13.69 1.19
CA LEU A 43 -3.64 -15.09 1.46
C LEU A 43 -3.33 -15.86 0.15
N SER A 44 -3.21 -17.19 0.25
CA SER A 44 -2.99 -18.08 -0.89
C SER A 44 -3.62 -19.45 -0.63
N GLY A 45 -3.78 -20.27 -1.67
CA GLY A 45 -4.37 -21.59 -1.59
C GLY A 45 -5.88 -21.58 -1.30
N PRO A 46 -6.43 -22.64 -0.66
CA PRO A 46 -7.88 -22.78 -0.39
C PRO A 46 -8.48 -21.69 0.50
N ARG A 47 -7.64 -20.91 1.18
CA ARG A 47 -8.03 -19.79 2.06
C ARG A 47 -7.73 -18.43 1.44
N ALA A 48 -7.39 -18.37 0.15
CA ALA A 48 -7.24 -17.11 -0.56
C ALA A 48 -8.55 -16.31 -0.51
N CYS A 49 -8.45 -15.00 -0.39
CA CYS A 49 -9.60 -14.10 -0.43
C CYS A 49 -10.30 -14.22 -1.79
N ILE A 50 -11.55 -14.69 -1.81
CA ILE A 50 -12.31 -14.84 -3.06
C ILE A 50 -12.53 -13.49 -3.78
N GLY A 51 -12.58 -12.39 -3.02
CA GLY A 51 -12.81 -11.03 -3.51
C GLY A 51 -11.55 -10.28 -3.94
N TRP A 52 -10.36 -10.90 -3.98
CA TRP A 52 -9.11 -10.17 -4.22
C TRP A 52 -9.10 -9.40 -5.54
N ARG A 53 -9.68 -9.96 -6.60
CA ARG A 53 -9.76 -9.31 -7.93
C ARG A 53 -10.63 -8.06 -7.88
N PHE A 54 -11.78 -8.17 -7.22
CA PHE A 54 -12.70 -7.06 -7.05
C PHE A 54 -12.05 -5.94 -6.23
N ALA A 55 -11.43 -6.27 -5.09
CA ALA A 55 -10.70 -5.31 -4.26
C ALA A 55 -9.60 -4.57 -5.04
N MET A 56 -8.85 -5.26 -5.91
CA MET A 56 -7.82 -4.62 -6.74
C MET A 56 -8.41 -3.63 -7.75
N ILE A 57 -9.53 -3.96 -8.41
CA ILE A 57 -10.19 -3.06 -9.36
C ILE A 57 -10.75 -1.83 -8.65
N GLU A 58 -11.42 -2.01 -7.51
CA GLU A 58 -11.94 -0.90 -6.70
C GLU A 58 -10.82 0.00 -6.21
N MET A 59 -9.70 -0.56 -5.73
CA MET A 59 -8.54 0.25 -5.32
C MET A 59 -7.96 1.05 -6.49
N GLN A 60 -7.87 0.48 -7.69
CA GLN A 60 -7.43 1.22 -8.87
C GLN A 60 -8.36 2.38 -9.20
N PHE A 61 -9.68 2.14 -9.17
CA PHE A 61 -10.68 3.18 -9.43
C PHE A 61 -10.61 4.30 -8.41
N ILE A 62 -10.54 3.97 -7.12
CA ILE A 62 -10.41 4.95 -6.03
C ILE A 62 -9.14 5.78 -6.20
N VAL A 63 -7.98 5.14 -6.41
CA VAL A 63 -6.71 5.85 -6.53
C VAL A 63 -6.71 6.81 -7.74
N VAL A 64 -7.18 6.34 -8.90
CA VAL A 64 -7.26 7.19 -10.11
C VAL A 64 -8.23 8.36 -9.89
N SER A 65 -9.39 8.11 -9.26
CA SER A 65 -10.36 9.16 -8.97
C SER A 65 -9.78 10.20 -8.01
N LEU A 66 -9.11 9.78 -6.95
CA LEU A 66 -8.53 10.68 -5.95
C LEU A 66 -7.40 11.53 -6.56
N VAL A 67 -6.47 10.93 -7.27
CA VAL A 67 -5.31 11.62 -7.87
C VAL A 67 -5.72 12.60 -8.98
N ASN A 68 -6.78 12.30 -9.73
CA ASN A 68 -7.22 13.18 -10.82
C ASN A 68 -7.97 14.43 -10.33
N HIS A 69 -8.61 14.38 -9.16
CA HIS A 69 -9.50 15.45 -8.70
C HIS A 69 -8.98 16.20 -7.48
N PHE A 70 -8.11 15.59 -6.68
CA PHE A 70 -7.70 16.14 -5.39
C PHE A 70 -6.19 16.19 -5.20
N GLU A 71 -5.73 17.25 -4.55
CA GLU A 71 -4.41 17.38 -3.98
C GLU A 71 -4.48 17.16 -2.46
N PHE A 72 -3.57 16.33 -1.93
CA PHE A 72 -3.52 15.92 -0.53
C PHE A 72 -2.25 16.43 0.13
N GLN A 73 -2.41 17.12 1.27
CA GLN A 73 -1.30 17.54 2.11
C GLN A 73 -1.48 16.97 3.52
N VAL A 74 -0.44 16.31 4.03
CA VAL A 74 -0.42 15.76 5.40
C VAL A 74 -0.16 16.89 6.38
N GLU A 75 -1.06 17.10 7.35
CA GLU A 75 -0.92 18.21 8.31
C GLU A 75 -0.14 17.83 9.57
N LYS A 76 -0.16 16.55 9.97
CA LYS A 76 0.57 16.07 11.15
C LYS A 76 1.36 14.82 10.80
N SER A 77 2.54 14.69 11.41
CA SER A 77 3.36 13.49 11.31
C SER A 77 2.56 12.25 11.75
N VAL A 78 2.53 11.26 10.86
CA VAL A 78 2.03 9.92 11.14
C VAL A 78 3.22 8.99 10.89
N PRO A 79 3.65 8.19 11.89
CA PRO A 79 4.83 7.36 11.74
C PRO A 79 4.60 6.28 10.68
N GLU A 80 5.65 6.01 9.89
CA GLU A 80 5.64 4.93 8.91
C GLU A 80 5.64 3.58 9.61
N GLY A 81 4.45 3.03 9.83
CA GLY A 81 4.31 1.70 10.44
C GLY A 81 3.11 1.62 11.34
N GLY A 82 1.96 1.29 10.73
CA GLY A 82 0.79 0.93 11.51
C GLY A 82 1.09 -0.27 12.41
N ASN A 83 0.63 -0.15 13.65
CA ASN A 83 0.38 -1.24 14.59
C ASN A 83 -0.41 -2.40 13.96
N ALA A 84 -0.69 -3.47 14.72
CA ALA A 84 -1.28 -4.73 14.23
C ALA A 84 -2.57 -4.60 13.39
N ALA A 85 -3.25 -3.45 13.43
CA ALA A 85 -4.46 -3.15 12.66
C ALA A 85 -4.27 -2.12 11.52
N THR A 86 -3.05 -1.64 11.25
CA THR A 86 -2.72 -0.70 10.15
C THR A 86 -3.46 0.65 10.22
N PHE A 87 -3.85 1.08 11.41
CA PHE A 87 -4.50 2.37 11.58
C PHE A 87 -3.47 3.50 11.68
N PRO A 88 -3.68 4.63 10.98
CA PRO A 88 -2.83 5.80 11.14
C PRO A 88 -3.04 6.39 12.54
N LEU A 89 -1.94 6.70 13.21
CA LEU A 89 -1.91 7.39 14.50
C LEU A 89 -1.05 8.64 14.36
N VAL A 90 -1.46 9.73 14.97
CA VAL A 90 -0.65 10.95 15.01
C VAL A 90 0.33 10.85 16.17
N ASP A 91 1.59 11.18 15.93
CA ASP A 91 2.63 11.17 16.95
C ASP A 91 2.21 12.01 18.17
N GLY A 92 2.15 11.37 19.34
CA GLY A 92 1.82 12.04 20.62
C GLY A 92 0.33 12.28 20.87
N GLU A 93 -0.58 11.75 20.04
CA GLU A 93 -2.04 11.86 20.22
C GLU A 93 -2.74 10.50 20.33
N ASP A 94 -2.10 9.53 21.01
CA ASP A 94 -2.59 8.14 21.12
C ASP A 94 -3.98 8.05 21.77
N ASP A 95 -4.29 8.91 22.74
CA ASP A 95 -5.57 8.94 23.45
C ASP A 95 -6.76 9.34 22.57
N LYS A 96 -6.50 9.97 21.41
CA LYS A 96 -7.55 10.37 20.46
C LYS A 96 -7.91 9.27 19.46
N GLY A 97 -7.19 8.15 19.52
CA GLY A 97 -7.40 7.01 18.63
C GLY A 97 -6.92 7.26 17.19
N PRO A 98 -7.34 6.39 16.24
CA PRO A 98 -6.93 6.47 14.84
C PRO A 98 -7.27 7.79 14.15
N GLN A 99 -6.27 8.43 13.56
CA GLN A 99 -6.45 9.66 12.79
C GLN A 99 -5.37 9.84 11.72
N LEU A 100 -5.78 10.38 10.58
CA LEU A 100 -4.91 10.85 9.50
C LEU A 100 -5.40 12.24 9.06
N PRO A 101 -4.94 13.31 9.73
CA PRO A 101 -5.35 14.66 9.37
C PRO A 101 -4.75 15.07 8.02
N LEU A 102 -5.64 15.26 7.04
CA LEU A 102 -5.31 15.65 5.68
C LEU A 102 -5.99 16.97 5.34
N ARG A 103 -5.23 17.85 4.68
CA ARG A 103 -5.78 18.97 3.92
C ARG A 103 -6.01 18.49 2.49
N ILE A 104 -7.24 18.68 2.01
CA ILE A 104 -7.68 18.27 0.68
C ILE A 104 -8.09 19.53 -0.10
N SER A 105 -7.61 19.66 -1.32
CA SER A 105 -8.02 20.72 -2.25
C SER A 105 -8.26 20.14 -3.64
N LEU A 106 -8.98 20.85 -4.50
CA LEU A 106 -9.18 20.41 -5.90
C LEU A 106 -7.91 20.67 -6.71
N VAL A 107 -7.53 19.72 -7.56
CA VAL A 107 -6.44 19.92 -8.51
C VAL A 107 -6.84 21.05 -9.47
N GLN A 108 -6.01 22.09 -9.56
CA GLN A 108 -6.17 23.15 -10.55
C GLN A 108 -5.58 22.67 -11.88
N CYS A 109 -6.42 22.56 -12.91
CA CYS A 109 -6.00 22.29 -14.28
C CYS A 109 -5.39 23.53 -14.95
#